data_AF-A0A962A485-F1
#
_entry.id   AF-A0A962A485-F1
#
_cell.length_a   1.000
_cell.length_b   1.000
_cell.length_c   1.000
_cell.angle_alpha   90.00
_cell.angle_beta   90.00
_cell.angle_gamma   90.00
#
_symmetry.space_group_name_H-M   'P 1'
#
loop_
_entity.id
_entity.type
_entity.pdbx_description
1 polymer ?
#
loop_
_entity_poly.entity_id
_entity_poly.type
_entity_poly.pdbx_seq_one_letter_code
_entity_poly.pdbx_strand_id
1 'polypeptide(L)'
;MSGILVSIIADYGALHDLAFAEVTQKLFYELDGLDFTIKDYSVPAFDTVATGFALAQTAMNSRLGGRHKFYVNTAPRKDNLAPRVKNAGEGLAYVKLYNGVEIVAVNSGYSLSFLKEGAEEMREINCAKEGSQFRSRDIFPPAFGKIAKGNKSELGADIRMAVPDYPKDVVCYTDGYGNIKTSVNPEKLEEFKGQDVTLEIGGRQQLVRAAEGIFGVADGQFCFAGGSSGWNLPGGTRLRFAEIVKRGGSAAETFGLPAGGMALSWRKLNP
;
A
#
# COMPACT_ATOMS: atom_id res chain seq x y z
N MET A 1 16.16 -10.11 19.08
CA MET A 1 14.97 -9.36 19.54
C MET A 1 13.75 -10.28 19.45
N SER A 2 13.10 -10.53 20.58
CA SER A 2 11.92 -11.40 20.72
C SER A 2 10.58 -10.69 20.48
N GLY A 3 10.55 -9.36 20.62
CA GLY A 3 9.32 -8.57 20.55
C GLY A 3 8.63 -8.49 19.19
N ILE A 4 7.41 -7.96 19.23
CA ILE A 4 6.54 -7.68 18.08
C ILE A 4 6.95 -6.35 17.44
N LEU A 5 7.09 -6.34 16.12
CA LEU A 5 7.14 -5.11 15.34
C LEU A 5 5.71 -4.72 14.95
N VAL A 6 5.30 -3.50 15.29
CA VAL A 6 4.07 -2.88 14.81
C VAL A 6 4.43 -1.82 13.80
N SER A 7 4.00 -1.99 12.56
CA SER A 7 4.14 -0.98 11.51
C SER A 7 2.83 -0.23 11.31
N ILE A 8 2.88 1.09 11.48
CA ILE A 8 1.77 1.98 11.16
C ILE A 8 1.97 2.49 9.73
N ILE A 9 0.99 2.24 8.84
CA ILE A 9 0.94 2.81 7.49
C ILE A 9 -0.29 3.70 7.43
N ALA A 10 -0.09 5.01 7.29
CA ALA A 10 -1.23 5.93 7.31
C ALA A 10 -1.04 7.21 6.48
N ASP A 11 -2.17 7.79 6.08
CA ASP A 11 -2.26 9.02 5.29
C ASP A 11 -2.38 10.29 6.14
N TYR A 12 -1.89 10.24 7.38
CA TYR A 12 -1.98 11.31 8.39
C TYR A 12 -1.14 12.56 8.08
N GLY A 13 -0.44 12.60 6.95
CA GLY A 13 0.50 13.66 6.62
C GLY A 13 1.94 13.27 6.92
N ALA A 14 2.82 14.25 7.13
CA ALA A 14 4.22 13.99 7.41
C ALA A 14 4.41 13.26 8.76
N LEU A 15 5.55 12.59 8.97
CA LEU A 15 5.81 11.83 10.21
C LEU A 15 5.83 12.68 11.50
N HIS A 16 5.88 14.01 11.37
CA HIS A 16 5.79 14.95 12.49
C HIS A 16 4.37 15.50 12.70
N ASP A 17 3.38 15.00 11.98
CA ASP A 17 1.98 15.38 12.16
C ASP A 17 1.45 14.87 13.51
N LEU A 18 0.61 15.67 14.16
CA LEU A 18 0.00 15.35 15.45
C LEU A 18 -0.83 14.06 15.39
N ALA A 19 -1.44 13.76 14.24
CA ALA A 19 -2.20 12.54 14.04
C ALA A 19 -1.36 11.27 14.26
N PHE A 20 -0.10 11.25 13.80
CA PHE A 20 0.80 10.13 14.11
C PHE A 20 1.08 10.04 15.61
N ALA A 21 1.39 11.18 16.26
CA ALA A 21 1.68 11.19 17.69
C ALA A 21 0.52 10.68 18.54
N GLU A 22 -0.71 11.15 18.28
CA GLU A 22 -1.92 10.74 19.02
C GLU A 22 -2.24 9.25 18.84
N VAL A 23 -2.17 8.75 17.60
CA VAL A 23 -2.43 7.34 17.30
C VAL A 23 -1.36 6.44 17.91
N THR A 24 -0.09 6.82 17.80
CA THR A 24 1.03 6.07 18.38
C THR A 24 0.93 6.01 19.90
N GLN A 25 0.64 7.13 20.58
CA GLN A 25 0.40 7.13 22.04
C GLN A 25 -0.76 6.22 22.44
N LYS A 26 -1.86 6.25 21.68
CA LYS A 26 -2.99 5.36 21.94
C LYS A 26 -2.63 3.90 21.73
N LEU A 27 -1.87 3.56 20.69
CA LEU A 27 -1.39 2.19 20.48
C LEU A 27 -0.46 1.73 21.59
N PHE A 28 0.43 2.60 22.09
CA PHE A 28 1.25 2.27 23.27
C PHE A 28 0.39 1.85 24.47
N TYR A 29 -0.69 2.59 24.73
CA TYR A 29 -1.64 2.25 25.79
C TYR A 29 -2.36 0.91 25.53
N GLU A 30 -2.88 0.69 24.33
CA GLU A 30 -3.64 -0.53 24.01
C GLU A 30 -2.77 -1.80 23.95
N LEU A 31 -1.48 -1.64 23.66
CA LEU A 31 -0.49 -2.71 23.60
C LEU A 31 0.24 -2.96 24.93
N ASP A 32 -0.14 -2.25 26.00
CA ASP A 32 0.43 -2.47 27.33
C ASP A 32 0.41 -3.96 27.72
N GLY A 33 1.51 -4.41 28.32
CA GLY A 33 1.78 -5.81 28.65
C GLY A 33 2.41 -6.66 27.51
N LEU A 34 2.65 -6.10 26.33
CA LEU A 34 3.39 -6.76 25.24
C LEU A 34 4.84 -6.23 25.13
N ASP A 35 5.76 -7.08 24.67
CA ASP A 35 7.09 -6.66 24.19
C ASP A 35 6.95 -6.23 22.72
N PHE A 36 6.99 -4.91 22.44
CA PHE A 36 6.80 -4.38 21.09
C PHE A 36 7.63 -3.15 20.75
N THR A 37 7.70 -2.83 19.46
CA THR A 37 8.22 -1.58 18.92
C THR A 37 7.28 -1.08 17.83
N ILE A 38 7.06 0.23 17.76
CA ILE A 38 6.26 0.87 16.71
C ILE A 38 7.18 1.54 15.68
N LYS A 39 6.83 1.42 14.40
CA LYS A 39 7.44 2.13 13.28
C LYS A 39 6.39 2.77 12.40
N ASP A 40 6.54 4.06 12.15
CA ASP A 40 5.58 4.86 11.40
C ASP A 40 6.02 5.01 9.94
N TYR A 41 5.05 4.92 9.05
CA TYR A 41 5.23 5.08 7.61
C TYR A 41 4.08 5.90 7.05
N SER A 42 4.43 7.04 6.45
CA SER A 42 3.47 7.94 5.82
C SER A 42 3.26 7.56 4.36
N VAL A 43 2.01 7.63 3.93
CA VAL A 43 1.60 7.53 2.52
C VAL A 43 0.87 8.81 2.10
N PRO A 44 0.80 9.13 0.80
CA PRO A 44 0.08 10.32 0.33
C PRO A 44 -1.39 10.35 0.80
N ALA A 45 -1.88 11.55 1.06
CA ALA A 45 -3.25 11.78 1.53
C ALA A 45 -4.28 11.11 0.62
N PHE A 46 -5.17 10.30 1.21
CA PHE A 46 -6.29 9.62 0.52
C PHE A 46 -5.88 8.60 -0.56
N ASP A 47 -4.59 8.26 -0.70
CA ASP A 47 -4.08 7.38 -1.75
C ASP A 47 -4.14 5.91 -1.33
N THR A 48 -5.31 5.30 -1.54
CA THR A 48 -5.53 3.88 -1.19
C THR A 48 -4.69 2.91 -2.03
N VAL A 49 -4.25 3.30 -3.24
CA VAL A 49 -3.41 2.45 -4.09
C VAL A 49 -1.97 2.43 -3.55
N ALA A 50 -1.42 3.60 -3.23
CA ALA A 50 -0.11 3.71 -2.57
C ALA A 50 -0.09 2.97 -1.24
N THR A 51 -1.17 3.09 -0.46
CA THR A 51 -1.35 2.37 0.81
C THR A 51 -1.31 0.87 0.61
N GLY A 52 -2.14 0.34 -0.29
CA GLY A 52 -2.21 -1.09 -0.57
C GLY A 52 -0.89 -1.65 -1.11
N PHE A 53 -0.21 -0.90 -1.98
CA PHE A 53 1.08 -1.30 -2.53
C PHE A 53 2.18 -1.32 -1.47
N ALA A 54 2.32 -0.26 -0.67
CA ALA A 54 3.31 -0.18 0.40
C ALA A 54 3.08 -1.25 1.47
N LEU A 55 1.82 -1.46 1.84
CA LEU A 55 1.41 -2.52 2.76
C LEU A 55 1.82 -3.90 2.23
N ALA A 56 1.44 -4.25 0.99
CA ALA A 56 1.81 -5.55 0.43
C ALA A 56 3.32 -5.72 0.28
N GLN A 57 4.02 -4.69 -0.21
CA GLN A 57 5.47 -4.72 -0.39
C GLN A 57 6.22 -5.01 0.91
N THR A 58 5.74 -4.48 2.05
CA THR A 58 6.37 -4.67 3.36
C THR A 58 5.86 -5.92 4.08
N ALA A 59 4.56 -6.19 4.03
CA ALA A 59 3.93 -7.28 4.77
C ALA A 59 4.19 -8.65 4.15
N MET A 60 4.06 -8.80 2.83
CA MET A 60 4.28 -10.08 2.13
C MET A 60 5.75 -10.51 2.15
N ASN A 61 6.67 -9.55 2.12
CA ASN A 61 8.12 -9.80 2.19
C ASN A 61 8.65 -9.92 3.63
N SER A 62 7.81 -9.73 4.65
CA SER A 62 8.21 -9.84 6.05
C SER A 62 8.69 -11.27 6.37
N ARG A 63 9.92 -11.37 6.90
CA ARG A 63 10.48 -12.62 7.45
C ARG A 63 10.20 -12.79 8.95
N LEU A 64 9.54 -11.81 9.57
CA LEU A 64 9.21 -11.82 10.99
C LEU A 64 7.93 -12.63 11.27
N GLY A 65 7.13 -12.93 10.25
CA GLY A 65 5.86 -13.64 10.34
C GLY A 65 4.93 -13.05 11.39
N GLY A 66 4.38 -13.88 12.27
CA GLY A 66 3.46 -13.45 13.34
C GLY A 66 4.02 -12.44 14.35
N ARG A 67 5.34 -12.18 14.32
CA ARG A 67 5.95 -11.09 15.11
C ARG A 67 5.88 -9.73 14.42
N HIS A 68 5.31 -9.63 13.22
CA HIS A 68 5.10 -8.35 12.54
C HIS A 68 3.61 -8.14 12.33
N LYS A 69 3.11 -7.05 12.90
CA LYS A 69 1.71 -6.65 12.83
C LYS A 69 1.60 -5.29 12.17
N PHE A 70 0.53 -5.06 11.42
CA PHE A 70 0.30 -3.78 10.75
C PHE A 70 -0.97 -3.13 11.25
N TYR A 71 -0.86 -1.83 11.52
CA TYR A 71 -1.99 -0.95 11.79
C TYR A 71 -2.09 0.03 10.61
N VAL A 72 -3.15 -0.05 9.81
CA VAL A 72 -3.22 0.65 8.52
C VAL A 72 -4.45 1.53 8.45
N ASN A 73 -4.26 2.80 8.12
CA ASN A 73 -5.36 3.74 7.96
C ASN A 73 -5.12 4.71 6.81
N THR A 74 -5.92 4.57 5.77
CA THR A 74 -6.12 5.59 4.75
C THR A 74 -7.61 5.72 4.57
N ALA A 75 -8.16 6.90 4.82
CA ALA A 75 -9.60 7.09 4.84
C ALA A 75 -9.96 8.25 3.90
N PRO A 76 -10.17 7.98 2.60
CA PRO A 76 -10.54 9.00 1.61
C PRO A 76 -11.88 9.68 1.92
N ARG A 77 -12.73 9.02 2.71
CA ARG A 77 -14.12 9.44 3.02
C ARG A 77 -14.98 9.59 1.76
N LYS A 78 -14.66 8.84 0.69
CA LYS A 78 -15.33 8.88 -0.63
C LYS A 78 -16.31 7.72 -0.87
N ASP A 79 -16.44 6.80 0.07
CA ASP A 79 -17.30 5.60 0.00
C ASP A 79 -18.81 5.91 -0.01
N ASN A 80 -19.20 7.10 0.46
CA ASN A 80 -20.57 7.61 0.34
C ASN A 80 -20.50 9.12 0.12
N LEU A 81 -20.97 9.58 -1.04
CA LEU A 81 -21.01 10.99 -1.44
C LEU A 81 -22.13 11.77 -0.73
N ALA A 82 -23.07 11.08 -0.06
CA ALA A 82 -24.09 11.71 0.75
C ALA A 82 -23.54 12.13 2.14
N PRO A 83 -24.04 13.24 2.73
CA PRO A 83 -23.74 13.60 4.11
C PRO A 83 -24.09 12.46 5.06
N ARG A 84 -23.18 12.13 5.97
CA ARG A 84 -23.36 11.01 6.89
C ARG A 84 -23.88 11.48 8.23
N VAL A 85 -24.86 10.76 8.74
CA VAL A 85 -25.36 10.92 10.10
C VAL A 85 -24.37 10.20 11.05
N LYS A 86 -23.99 10.85 12.16
CA LYS A 86 -23.16 10.28 13.26
C LYS A 86 -21.73 9.81 12.92
N ASN A 87 -21.08 10.39 11.90
CA ASN A 87 -19.68 10.11 11.53
C ASN A 87 -19.41 8.64 11.11
N ALA A 88 -20.37 7.98 10.45
CA ALA A 88 -20.17 6.65 9.89
C ALA A 88 -19.02 6.63 8.85
N GLY A 89 -18.04 5.74 9.00
CA GLY A 89 -16.91 5.63 8.06
C GLY A 89 -16.73 4.21 7.51
N GLU A 90 -15.68 4.03 6.70
CA GLU A 90 -15.27 2.74 6.15
C GLU A 90 -15.09 1.67 7.26
N GLY A 91 -15.35 0.41 6.92
CA GLY A 91 -15.23 -0.72 7.86
C GLY A 91 -13.79 -1.00 8.25
N LEU A 92 -13.58 -1.58 9.42
CA LEU A 92 -12.27 -2.08 9.85
C LEU A 92 -12.16 -3.56 9.48
N ALA A 93 -10.99 -3.98 9.04
CA ALA A 93 -10.72 -5.34 8.59
C ALA A 93 -9.52 -5.94 9.31
N TYR A 94 -9.58 -7.25 9.51
CA TYR A 94 -8.48 -8.10 9.91
C TYR A 94 -8.03 -8.93 8.71
N VAL A 95 -6.73 -8.99 8.47
CA VAL A 95 -6.12 -9.88 7.46
C VAL A 95 -5.00 -10.67 8.11
N LYS A 96 -4.99 -11.99 7.87
CA LYS A 96 -3.86 -12.87 8.18
C LYS A 96 -3.24 -13.35 6.88
N LEU A 97 -1.95 -13.10 6.71
CA LEU A 97 -1.19 -13.53 5.53
C LEU A 97 -0.61 -14.94 5.72
N TYR A 98 -0.33 -15.62 4.61
CA TYR A 98 0.28 -16.96 4.57
C TYR A 98 1.64 -17.04 5.29
N ASN A 99 2.34 -15.91 5.45
CA ASN A 99 3.61 -15.83 6.17
C ASN A 99 3.42 -15.60 7.69
N GLY A 100 2.18 -15.55 8.17
CA GLY A 100 1.82 -15.36 9.58
C GLY A 100 1.65 -13.89 10.00
N VAL A 101 1.95 -12.92 9.14
CA VAL A 101 1.72 -11.49 9.44
C VAL A 101 0.23 -11.22 9.65
N GLU A 102 -0.08 -10.40 10.65
CA GLU A 102 -1.44 -9.96 10.96
C GLU A 102 -1.60 -8.46 10.73
N ILE A 103 -2.72 -8.08 10.13
CA ILE A 103 -2.97 -6.72 9.66
C ILE A 103 -4.35 -6.31 10.16
N VAL A 104 -4.43 -5.12 10.73
CA VAL A 104 -5.69 -4.43 10.98
C VAL A 104 -5.68 -3.17 10.15
N ALA A 105 -6.64 -3.06 9.22
CA ALA A 105 -6.67 -2.00 8.24
C ALA A 105 -8.09 -1.48 8.03
N VAL A 106 -8.21 -0.20 7.70
CA VAL A 106 -9.46 0.31 7.13
C VAL A 106 -9.66 -0.32 5.75
N ASN A 107 -10.83 -0.92 5.52
CA ASN A 107 -11.23 -1.46 4.22
C ASN A 107 -11.72 -0.32 3.32
N SER A 108 -10.77 0.44 2.79
CA SER A 108 -10.98 1.65 1.98
C SER A 108 -10.40 1.48 0.57
N GLY A 109 -11.18 1.73 -0.48
CA GLY A 109 -10.70 1.70 -1.87
C GLY A 109 -9.82 0.47 -2.16
N TYR A 110 -8.55 0.69 -2.47
CA TYR A 110 -7.57 -0.35 -2.80
C TYR A 110 -6.57 -0.73 -1.68
N SER A 111 -6.78 -0.25 -0.45
CA SER A 111 -5.82 -0.43 0.67
C SER A 111 -5.54 -1.90 1.02
N LEU A 112 -6.44 -2.81 0.69
CA LEU A 112 -6.30 -4.26 0.92
C LEU A 112 -6.13 -5.08 -0.36
N SER A 113 -6.25 -4.45 -1.54
CA SER A 113 -6.38 -5.15 -2.82
C SER A 113 -5.17 -5.99 -3.20
N PHE A 114 -3.96 -5.52 -2.87
CA PHE A 114 -2.71 -6.22 -3.16
C PHE A 114 -2.44 -7.43 -2.23
N LEU A 115 -3.25 -7.62 -1.18
CA LEU A 115 -3.09 -8.70 -0.21
C LEU A 115 -3.96 -9.93 -0.51
N LYS A 116 -4.99 -9.81 -1.36
CA LYS A 116 -6.03 -10.85 -1.56
C LYS A 116 -5.46 -12.23 -1.82
N GLU A 117 -4.49 -12.33 -2.73
CA GLU A 117 -3.85 -13.59 -3.13
C GLU A 117 -2.92 -14.16 -2.04
N GLY A 118 -2.42 -13.31 -1.13
CA GLY A 118 -1.56 -13.70 -0.02
C GLY A 118 -2.29 -13.98 1.31
N ALA A 119 -3.58 -13.65 1.38
CA ALA A 119 -4.34 -13.73 2.62
C ALA A 119 -4.88 -15.14 2.85
N GLU A 120 -4.56 -15.74 3.99
CA GLU A 120 -5.25 -16.93 4.50
C GLU A 120 -6.66 -16.57 4.95
N GLU A 121 -6.81 -15.41 5.58
CA GLU A 121 -8.05 -14.95 6.19
C GLU A 121 -8.22 -13.44 5.97
N MET A 122 -9.44 -13.01 5.61
CA MET A 122 -9.84 -11.60 5.54
C MET A 122 -11.23 -11.45 6.16
N ARG A 123 -11.32 -10.79 7.32
CA ARG A 123 -12.56 -10.64 8.07
C ARG A 123 -12.86 -9.17 8.37
N GLU A 124 -14.15 -8.84 8.47
CA GLU A 124 -14.55 -7.60 9.13
C GLU A 124 -14.17 -7.63 10.61
N ILE A 125 -13.86 -6.48 11.20
CA ILE A 125 -13.79 -6.31 12.66
C ILE A 125 -15.03 -5.54 13.10
N ASN A 126 -15.85 -6.19 13.93
CA ASN A 126 -17.06 -5.62 14.50
C ASN A 126 -16.71 -4.58 15.58
N CYS A 127 -16.39 -3.36 15.16
CA CYS A 127 -16.15 -2.23 16.03
C CYS A 127 -17.19 -1.11 15.80
N ALA A 128 -17.26 -0.16 16.73
CA ALA A 128 -18.19 0.96 16.61
C ALA A 128 -17.99 1.71 15.28
N LYS A 129 -19.07 1.84 14.51
CA LYS A 129 -19.07 2.58 13.23
C LYS A 129 -19.30 4.07 13.43
N GLU A 130 -19.69 4.49 14.62
CA GLU A 130 -20.09 5.86 14.99
C GLU A 130 -19.39 6.29 16.28
N GLY A 131 -19.52 7.57 16.65
CA GLY A 131 -19.13 8.07 17.98
C GLY A 131 -17.77 8.77 18.08
N SER A 132 -17.02 8.86 16.98
CA SER A 132 -15.80 9.69 16.92
C SER A 132 -15.59 10.30 15.53
N GLN A 133 -15.08 11.54 15.50
CA GLN A 133 -14.59 12.18 14.28
C GLN A 133 -13.20 11.68 13.86
N PHE A 134 -12.46 11.04 14.78
CA PHE A 134 -11.12 10.50 14.56
C PHE A 134 -11.04 9.02 14.95
N ARG A 135 -11.77 8.18 14.22
CA ARG A 135 -11.94 6.75 14.52
C ARG A 135 -10.62 5.98 14.58
N SER A 136 -9.62 6.40 13.80
CA SER A 136 -8.29 5.80 13.80
C SER A 136 -7.43 6.16 15.00
N ARG A 137 -7.90 7.06 15.87
CA ARG A 137 -7.39 7.26 17.22
C ARG A 137 -8.31 6.62 18.26
N ASP A 138 -9.62 6.82 18.15
CA ASP A 138 -10.53 6.50 19.27
C ASP A 138 -11.10 5.08 19.25
N ILE A 139 -11.25 4.46 18.07
CA ILE A 139 -12.00 3.20 17.90
C ILE A 139 -11.09 2.05 17.45
N PHE A 140 -10.21 2.31 16.49
CA PHE A 140 -9.41 1.25 15.86
C PHE A 140 -8.23 0.78 16.72
N PRO A 141 -7.52 1.62 17.50
CA PRO A 141 -6.44 1.13 18.35
C PRO A 141 -6.88 0.11 19.41
N PRO A 142 -8.03 0.25 20.12
CA PRO A 142 -8.53 -0.81 21.00
C PRO A 142 -8.77 -2.14 20.29
N ALA A 143 -9.32 -2.10 19.07
CA ALA A 143 -9.52 -3.30 18.26
C ALA A 143 -8.18 -3.95 17.87
N PHE A 144 -7.19 -3.14 17.49
CA PHE A 144 -5.83 -3.62 17.22
C PHE A 144 -5.18 -4.25 18.45
N GLY A 145 -5.28 -3.63 19.62
CA GLY A 145 -4.73 -4.14 20.88
C GLY A 145 -5.28 -5.53 21.23
N LYS A 146 -6.60 -5.74 21.07
CA LYS A 146 -7.22 -7.07 21.25
C LYS A 146 -6.62 -8.11 20.31
N ILE A 147 -6.54 -7.81 19.02
CA ILE A 147 -5.94 -8.71 18.02
C ILE A 147 -4.47 -8.99 18.31
N ALA A 148 -3.70 -7.96 18.70
CA ALA A 148 -2.29 -8.10 19.06
C ALA A 148 -2.08 -9.04 20.25
N LYS A 149 -3.02 -9.03 21.21
CA LYS A 149 -3.08 -9.91 22.38
C LYS A 149 -3.73 -11.27 22.11
N GLY A 150 -4.05 -11.58 20.85
CA GLY A 150 -4.63 -12.86 20.43
C GLY A 150 -6.15 -12.97 20.60
N ASN A 151 -6.84 -11.91 21.03
CA ASN A 151 -8.28 -11.90 21.13
C ASN A 151 -8.92 -11.57 19.77
N LYS A 152 -9.58 -12.57 19.17
CA LYS A 152 -10.27 -12.50 17.88
C LYS A 152 -11.80 -12.54 17.98
N SER A 153 -12.36 -12.31 19.18
CA SER A 153 -13.81 -12.42 19.41
C SER A 153 -14.66 -11.43 18.62
N GLU A 154 -14.06 -10.35 18.11
CA GLU A 154 -14.74 -9.31 17.34
C GLU A 154 -14.67 -9.53 15.82
N LEU A 155 -14.07 -10.64 15.35
CA LEU A 155 -14.03 -10.94 13.92
C LEU A 155 -15.43 -11.29 13.40
N GLY A 156 -15.88 -10.51 12.41
CA GLY A 156 -17.15 -10.63 11.70
C GLY A 156 -17.03 -11.51 10.47
N ALA A 157 -17.80 -11.20 9.42
CA ALA A 157 -17.89 -11.99 8.18
C ALA A 157 -16.59 -11.98 7.35
N ASP A 158 -16.47 -12.93 6.42
CA ASP A 158 -15.44 -12.90 5.38
C ASP A 158 -15.71 -11.75 4.41
N ILE A 159 -14.70 -10.92 4.16
CA ILE A 159 -14.79 -9.73 3.30
C ILE A 159 -13.97 -9.85 2.01
N ARG A 160 -13.31 -10.99 1.74
CA ARG A 160 -12.38 -11.14 0.61
C ARG A 160 -13.02 -10.77 -0.73
N MET A 161 -14.31 -11.11 -0.91
CA MET A 161 -15.07 -10.80 -2.12
C MET A 161 -15.48 -9.32 -2.21
N ALA A 162 -15.56 -8.61 -1.09
CA ALA A 162 -15.85 -7.18 -1.05
C ALA A 162 -14.62 -6.31 -1.30
N VAL A 163 -13.41 -6.87 -1.14
CA VAL A 163 -12.15 -6.18 -1.48
C VAL A 163 -11.95 -6.22 -2.99
N PRO A 164 -11.79 -5.06 -3.67
CA PRO A 164 -11.58 -5.03 -5.11
C PRO A 164 -10.20 -5.61 -5.46
N ASP A 165 -10.05 -6.09 -6.69
CA ASP A 165 -8.72 -6.44 -7.21
C ASP A 165 -7.89 -5.17 -7.39
N TYR A 166 -6.56 -5.29 -7.31
CA TYR A 166 -5.71 -4.12 -7.48
C TYR A 166 -5.74 -3.64 -8.95
N PRO A 167 -5.72 -2.32 -9.19
CA PRO A 167 -5.78 -1.76 -10.53
C PRO A 167 -4.54 -2.15 -11.34
N LYS A 168 -4.71 -2.46 -12.62
CA LYS A 168 -3.64 -2.84 -13.55
C LYS A 168 -3.18 -1.64 -14.36
N ASP A 169 -1.91 -1.64 -14.74
CA ASP A 169 -1.31 -0.60 -15.58
C ASP A 169 -1.56 0.82 -15.03
N VAL A 170 -1.31 0.98 -13.72
CA VAL A 170 -1.37 2.27 -13.03
C VAL A 170 -0.09 2.55 -12.27
N VAL A 171 0.10 3.82 -11.89
CA VAL A 171 1.02 4.22 -10.84
C VAL A 171 0.56 3.62 -9.51
N CYS A 172 1.47 3.01 -8.78
CA CYS A 172 1.22 2.46 -7.45
C CYS A 172 1.79 3.33 -6.35
N TYR A 173 3.08 3.67 -6.45
CA TYR A 173 3.80 4.34 -5.38
C TYR A 173 4.99 5.11 -5.96
N THR A 174 5.38 6.23 -5.34
CA THR A 174 6.61 6.96 -5.70
C THR A 174 7.60 6.85 -4.55
N ASP A 175 8.80 6.34 -4.81
CA ASP A 175 9.84 6.21 -3.78
C ASP A 175 10.60 7.52 -3.52
N GLY A 176 11.45 7.51 -2.49
CA GLY A 176 12.19 8.71 -2.06
C GLY A 176 13.21 9.24 -3.09
N TYR A 177 13.51 8.48 -4.14
CA TYR A 177 14.35 8.93 -5.26
C TYR A 177 13.51 9.50 -6.41
N GLY A 178 12.19 9.44 -6.32
CA GLY A 178 11.28 9.83 -7.39
C GLY A 178 11.09 8.75 -8.46
N ASN A 179 11.40 7.49 -8.16
CA ASN A 179 11.04 6.39 -9.06
C ASN A 179 9.57 6.06 -8.91
N ILE A 180 8.90 5.82 -10.03
CA ILE A 180 7.48 5.47 -10.07
C ILE A 180 7.37 3.96 -10.10
N LYS A 181 6.81 3.38 -9.04
CA LYS A 181 6.41 1.97 -8.95
C LYS A 181 5.05 1.81 -9.61
N THR A 182 4.84 0.75 -10.38
CA THR A 182 3.59 0.55 -11.14
C THR A 182 2.95 -0.80 -10.82
N SER A 183 1.74 -1.04 -11.33
CA SER A 183 1.11 -2.38 -11.34
C SER A 183 1.29 -3.11 -12.68
N VAL A 184 2.17 -2.61 -13.55
CA VAL A 184 2.46 -3.22 -14.85
C VAL A 184 3.24 -4.50 -14.65
N ASN A 185 2.77 -5.60 -15.26
CA ASN A 185 3.55 -6.83 -15.35
C ASN A 185 4.76 -6.58 -16.27
N PRO A 186 6.02 -6.77 -15.80
CA PRO A 186 7.22 -6.60 -16.63
C PRO A 186 7.21 -7.40 -17.93
N GLU A 187 6.50 -8.53 -18.00
CA GLU A 187 6.38 -9.35 -19.22
C GLU A 187 5.74 -8.58 -20.39
N LYS A 188 4.89 -7.59 -20.10
CA LYS A 188 4.31 -6.71 -21.13
C LYS A 188 5.36 -5.79 -21.78
N LEU A 189 6.57 -5.69 -21.21
CA LEU A 189 7.67 -4.89 -21.74
C LEU A 189 8.63 -5.69 -22.62
N GLU A 190 8.53 -7.03 -22.63
CA GLU A 190 9.50 -7.87 -23.35
C GLU A 190 9.51 -7.60 -24.87
N GLU A 191 8.35 -7.32 -25.48
CA GLU A 191 8.28 -6.98 -26.91
C GLU A 191 8.91 -5.62 -27.26
N PHE A 192 9.12 -4.77 -26.25
CA PHE A 192 9.71 -3.43 -26.38
C PHE A 192 11.16 -3.41 -25.92
N LYS A 193 11.70 -4.53 -25.41
CA LYS A 193 13.03 -4.58 -24.79
C LYS A 193 14.11 -4.03 -25.74
N GLY A 194 14.89 -3.08 -25.24
CA GLY A 194 15.93 -2.37 -26.00
C GLY A 194 15.41 -1.21 -26.85
N GLN A 195 14.10 -0.95 -26.92
CA GLN A 195 13.49 0.10 -27.75
C GLN A 195 13.04 1.29 -26.89
N ASP A 196 13.00 2.47 -27.51
CA ASP A 196 12.37 3.64 -26.92
C ASP A 196 10.86 3.63 -27.20
N VAL A 197 10.06 3.83 -26.14
CA VAL A 197 8.60 3.91 -26.21
C VAL A 197 8.11 5.26 -25.72
N THR A 198 7.00 5.73 -26.28
CA THR A 198 6.32 6.90 -25.72
C THR A 198 5.45 6.41 -24.56
N LEU A 199 5.81 6.79 -23.34
CA LEU A 199 5.05 6.53 -22.12
C LEU A 199 4.21 7.76 -21.78
N GLU A 200 2.95 7.53 -21.41
CA GLU A 200 2.01 8.55 -20.99
C GLU A 200 1.47 8.26 -19.58
N ILE A 201 1.51 9.27 -18.71
CA ILE A 201 0.94 9.25 -17.36
C ILE A 201 0.26 10.60 -17.11
N GLY A 202 -1.02 10.59 -16.78
CA GLY A 202 -1.75 11.81 -16.41
C GLY A 202 -1.72 12.91 -17.49
N GLY A 203 -1.72 12.54 -18.77
CA GLY A 203 -1.64 13.48 -19.90
C GLY A 203 -0.23 14.03 -20.18
N ARG A 204 0.80 13.59 -19.44
CA ARG A 204 2.19 13.92 -19.73
C ARG A 204 2.86 12.76 -20.45
N GLN A 205 3.56 13.07 -21.55
CA GLN A 205 4.28 12.09 -22.35
C GLN A 205 5.79 12.24 -22.18
N GLN A 206 6.50 11.11 -22.17
CA GLN A 206 7.96 11.09 -22.20
C GLN A 206 8.47 9.88 -23.00
N LEU A 207 9.60 10.06 -23.66
CA LEU A 207 10.34 8.97 -24.27
C LEU A 207 11.10 8.19 -23.19
N VAL A 208 10.81 6.90 -23.07
CA VAL A 208 11.44 6.02 -22.08
C VAL A 208 12.01 4.78 -22.76
N ARG A 209 13.21 4.37 -22.37
CA ARG A 209 13.81 3.14 -22.87
C ARG A 209 13.22 1.95 -22.11
N ALA A 210 12.58 1.03 -22.82
CA ALA A 210 12.23 -0.27 -22.26
C ALA A 210 13.52 -1.10 -22.14
N ALA A 211 13.97 -1.38 -20.92
CA ALA A 211 15.27 -2.03 -20.66
C ALA A 211 15.13 -3.30 -19.82
N GLU A 212 16.22 -4.07 -19.74
CA GLU A 212 16.28 -5.25 -18.87
C GLU A 212 16.23 -4.91 -17.38
N GLY A 213 16.78 -3.76 -17.01
CA GLY A 213 16.80 -3.28 -15.63
C GLY A 213 17.02 -1.78 -15.57
N ILE A 214 16.78 -1.21 -14.39
CA ILE A 214 16.78 0.24 -14.16
C ILE A 214 18.12 0.93 -14.48
N PHE A 215 19.23 0.18 -14.50
CA PHE A 215 20.58 0.68 -14.85
C PHE A 215 20.94 0.51 -16.33
N GLY A 216 20.04 -0.03 -17.16
CA GLY A 216 20.26 -0.28 -18.59
C GLY A 216 20.25 0.98 -19.47
N VAL A 217 20.31 2.17 -18.87
CA VAL A 217 20.26 3.48 -19.56
C VAL A 217 21.38 4.39 -19.05
N ALA A 218 21.73 5.42 -19.82
CA ALA A 218 22.70 6.45 -19.45
C ALA A 218 22.14 7.46 -18.43
N ASP A 219 22.99 8.36 -17.94
CA ASP A 219 22.59 9.37 -16.96
C ASP A 219 21.60 10.36 -17.59
N GLY A 220 20.61 10.79 -16.82
CA GLY A 220 19.53 11.65 -17.29
C GLY A 220 18.46 10.94 -18.12
N GLN A 221 18.67 9.69 -18.57
CA GLN A 221 17.72 8.95 -19.38
C GLN A 221 16.63 8.28 -18.54
N PHE A 222 15.46 8.11 -19.16
CA PHE A 222 14.36 7.36 -18.59
C PHE A 222 14.46 5.87 -18.92
N CYS A 223 14.19 5.04 -17.93
CA CYS A 223 14.11 3.59 -18.05
C CYS A 223 12.72 3.11 -17.61
N PHE A 224 12.15 2.19 -18.37
CA PHE A 224 10.96 1.44 -18.00
C PHE A 224 11.31 -0.06 -18.02
N ALA A 225 11.40 -0.69 -16.85
CA ALA A 225 11.92 -2.05 -16.73
C ALA A 225 11.30 -2.77 -15.54
N GLY A 226 11.53 -4.09 -15.46
CA GLY A 226 11.27 -4.85 -14.23
C GLY A 226 12.02 -4.23 -13.04
N GLY A 227 11.28 -3.95 -11.96
CA GLY A 227 11.78 -3.28 -10.78
C GLY A 227 12.15 -4.21 -9.63
N SER A 228 12.48 -3.59 -8.49
CA SER A 228 12.72 -4.32 -7.23
C SER A 228 11.42 -4.70 -6.52
N SER A 229 10.33 -4.04 -6.87
CA SER A 229 9.02 -4.23 -6.24
C SER A 229 8.35 -5.55 -6.65
N GLY A 230 7.62 -6.14 -5.70
CA GLY A 230 6.99 -7.44 -5.83
C GLY A 230 7.19 -8.31 -4.58
N TRP A 231 6.55 -9.47 -4.58
CA TRP A 231 6.55 -10.40 -3.46
C TRP A 231 6.22 -11.82 -3.92
N ASN A 232 6.48 -12.79 -3.05
CA ASN A 232 6.07 -14.16 -3.29
C ASN A 232 4.61 -14.37 -2.87
N LEU A 233 3.91 -15.20 -3.62
CA LEU A 233 2.58 -15.68 -3.31
C LEU A 233 2.66 -17.07 -2.67
N PRO A 234 1.57 -17.54 -2.03
CA PRO A 234 1.43 -18.95 -1.69
C PRO A 234 1.72 -19.83 -2.92
N GLY A 235 2.47 -20.91 -2.74
CA GLY A 235 2.87 -21.81 -3.84
C GLY A 235 4.15 -21.40 -4.57
N GLY A 236 4.79 -20.29 -4.20
CA GLY A 236 6.15 -19.94 -4.65
C GLY A 236 6.22 -19.09 -5.92
N THR A 237 5.08 -18.77 -6.54
CA THR A 237 5.01 -17.79 -7.64
C THR A 237 5.46 -16.42 -7.14
N ARG A 238 6.31 -15.73 -7.90
CA ARG A 238 6.74 -14.38 -7.59
C ARG A 238 5.99 -13.36 -8.44
N LEU A 239 5.20 -12.51 -7.79
CA LEU A 239 4.61 -11.34 -8.42
C LEU A 239 5.70 -10.27 -8.58
N ARG A 240 5.78 -9.67 -9.78
CA ARG A 240 6.76 -8.64 -10.13
C ARG A 240 6.05 -7.45 -10.77
N PHE A 241 6.66 -6.28 -10.62
CA PHE A 241 6.14 -5.04 -11.17
C PHE A 241 7.22 -4.28 -11.92
N ALA A 242 6.81 -3.57 -12.97
CA ALA A 242 7.69 -2.65 -13.67
C ALA A 242 7.79 -1.32 -12.92
N GLU A 243 8.89 -0.62 -13.14
CA GLU A 243 9.20 0.68 -12.54
C GLU A 243 9.67 1.64 -13.62
N ILE A 244 9.36 2.92 -13.43
CA ILE A 244 9.83 4.01 -14.27
C ILE A 244 10.82 4.84 -13.47
N VAL A 245 12.02 4.96 -14.01
CA VAL A 245 13.17 5.59 -13.36
C VAL A 245 13.74 6.64 -14.30
N LYS A 246 14.26 7.74 -13.73
CA LYS A 246 15.15 8.66 -14.44
C LYS A 246 16.52 8.52 -13.80
N ARG A 247 17.51 8.00 -14.53
CA ARG A 247 18.85 7.82 -13.94
C ARG A 247 19.43 9.19 -13.57
N GLY A 248 19.88 9.36 -12.34
CA GLY A 248 20.40 10.65 -11.84
C GLY A 248 19.34 11.73 -11.62
N GLY A 249 18.05 11.40 -11.60
CA GLY A 249 16.98 12.37 -11.33
C GLY A 249 15.67 11.74 -10.90
N SER A 250 14.59 12.53 -10.89
CA SER A 250 13.25 12.10 -10.48
C SER A 250 12.35 11.88 -11.70
N ALA A 251 11.85 10.66 -11.87
CA ALA A 251 10.82 10.38 -12.87
C ALA A 251 9.49 11.03 -12.46
N ALA A 252 9.13 10.92 -11.19
CA ALA A 252 7.92 11.49 -10.63
C ALA A 252 7.80 13.00 -10.87
N GLU A 253 8.86 13.78 -10.66
CA GLU A 253 8.83 15.23 -10.93
C GLU A 253 8.51 15.53 -12.40
N THR A 254 9.08 14.74 -13.32
CA THR A 254 8.84 14.91 -14.76
C THR A 254 7.38 14.63 -15.11
N PHE A 255 6.81 13.58 -14.54
CA PHE A 255 5.39 13.24 -14.68
C PHE A 255 4.46 14.03 -13.74
N GLY A 256 4.95 15.05 -13.03
CA GLY A 256 4.12 15.93 -12.23
C GLY A 256 3.62 15.33 -10.92
N LEU A 257 4.43 14.47 -10.28
CA LEU A 257 4.15 13.78 -9.03
C LEU A 257 2.83 12.98 -9.11
N PRO A 258 2.73 12.00 -10.02
CA PRO A 258 1.50 11.27 -10.24
C PRO A 258 1.07 10.48 -8.98
N ALA A 259 -0.20 10.59 -8.62
CA ALA A 259 -0.79 9.84 -7.52
C ALA A 259 -1.01 8.36 -7.89
N GLY A 260 -1.12 7.51 -6.86
CA GLY A 260 -1.53 6.12 -7.02
C GLY A 260 -2.89 5.99 -7.69
N GLY A 261 -3.03 4.97 -8.53
CA GLY A 261 -4.22 4.73 -9.36
C GLY A 261 -4.25 5.51 -10.67
N MET A 262 -3.32 6.43 -10.92
CA MET A 262 -3.22 7.12 -12.19
C MET A 262 -2.84 6.13 -13.29
N ALA A 263 -3.68 6.03 -14.32
CA ALA A 263 -3.45 5.16 -15.47
C ALA A 263 -2.18 5.57 -16.23
N LEU A 264 -1.47 4.55 -16.73
CA LEU A 264 -0.35 4.73 -17.63
C LEU A 264 -0.54 3.91 -18.90
N SER A 265 -0.02 4.42 -20.02
CA SER A 265 -0.04 3.71 -21.30
C SER A 265 1.28 3.93 -22.03
N TRP A 266 1.67 2.98 -22.88
CA TRP A 266 2.89 3.10 -23.68
C TRP A 266 2.67 2.56 -25.08
N ARG A 267 3.40 3.14 -26.04
CA ARG A 267 3.33 2.76 -27.46
C ARG A 267 4.70 2.88 -28.11
N LYS A 268 4.90 2.12 -29.19
CA LYS A 268 6.08 2.30 -30.06
C LYS A 268 6.10 3.74 -30.58
N LEU A 269 7.30 4.26 -30.82
CA LEU A 269 7.43 5.44 -31.66
C LEU A 269 6.78 5.13 -33.01
N ASN A 270 5.79 5.92 -33.40
CA ASN A 270 5.31 5.87 -34.77
C ASN A 270 6.44 6.41 -35.66
N PRO A 271 6.84 5.68 -36.72
CA PRO A 271 7.82 6.18 -37.68
C PRO A 271 7.32 7.44 -38.40
#